data_AF-A0A950QVA3-F1
#
_entry.id   AF-A0A950QVA3-F1
#
_cell.length_a   1.000
_cell.length_b   1.000
_cell.length_c   1.000
_cell.angle_alpha   90.00
_cell.angle_beta   90.00
_cell.angle_gamma   90.00
#
_symmetry.space_group_name_H-M   'P 1'
#
loop_
_entity.id
_entity.type
_entity.pdbx_description
1 polymer ?
#
loop_
_entity_poly.entity_id
_entity_poly.type
_entity_poly.pdbx_seq_one_letter_code
_entity_poly.pdbx_strand_id
1 'polypeptide(L)'
;MNRLTPPSIKKVFAGALAAFYLTSSVALTYAQESNIWADRRRHPDPPMDTRLAALPASMRGVGPSDLLRQIPALNRPLAAIGQPLTSSTASRLPRQVAPFIDAIPLNQASIHEIYLPPTVGPAGPLVVLIEDVHLNKEAQLNIAGVLASLCDKAVEEAPGAPFVVGVEAAFGPFDFKPFRVFADKAAAKAVAAAFLDANKIAAPSYVGITAARDLAGFAGVDDEAHYRANVEAYRTASAVRPRVAEALAKSRIALAGEKARALNPDLARFDGLRSAYHNGGMGLGDYVSALSRFNGAKEDGSADLDLVTEQFLDAFKIEKSLDFSRVERERTQIVEKLASKLTTAELRELLTEGLAYRAGRLGFADFYRGIKSLIDRHGISLASTPAFDQYLRYVLLSDGIKAEKLFEAVQRQENALVERLSRTDQERELMARSERMDLVGKLITFALTPDEWSEYKQIREPRPELEAFESFYKEADVRSERFVSNVLSRMKTGAPVGALVIGGFHAPQVSALLRKQGVAYAVLQPKITK
;
A
#
# COMPACT_ATOMS: atom_id res chain seq x y z
N MET A 1 42.48 -43.04 -17.02
CA MET A 1 41.83 -41.78 -17.45
C MET A 1 40.32 -41.92 -17.26
N ASN A 2 39.79 -41.39 -16.15
CA ASN A 2 38.35 -41.39 -15.88
C ASN A 2 37.66 -40.34 -16.76
N ARG A 3 36.69 -40.76 -17.57
CA ARG A 3 35.80 -39.85 -18.31
C ARG A 3 34.78 -39.28 -17.34
N LEU A 4 34.84 -37.96 -17.12
CA LEU A 4 33.79 -37.20 -16.46
C LEU A 4 32.56 -37.16 -17.37
N THR A 5 31.46 -37.77 -16.93
CA THR A 5 30.14 -37.62 -17.56
C THR A 5 29.62 -36.18 -17.36
N PRO A 6 29.09 -35.51 -18.39
CA PRO A 6 28.53 -34.17 -18.24
C PRO A 6 27.33 -34.20 -17.29
N PRO A 7 27.12 -33.16 -16.45
CA PRO A 7 25.96 -33.07 -15.58
C PRO A 7 24.68 -33.09 -16.44
N SER A 8 23.65 -33.79 -15.98
CA SER A 8 22.37 -33.83 -16.69
C SER A 8 21.83 -32.40 -16.85
N ILE A 9 21.17 -32.12 -17.97
CA ILE A 9 20.54 -30.81 -18.26
C ILE A 9 19.68 -30.34 -17.08
N LYS A 10 19.03 -31.27 -16.36
CA LYS A 10 18.28 -30.99 -15.13
C LYS A 10 19.12 -30.40 -14.00
N LYS A 11 20.36 -30.87 -13.78
CA LYS A 11 21.26 -30.35 -12.72
C LYS A 11 21.80 -28.96 -13.05
N VAL A 12 22.10 -28.70 -14.34
CA VAL A 12 22.52 -27.37 -14.80
C VAL A 12 21.37 -26.38 -14.72
N PHE A 13 20.15 -26.78 -15.09
CA PHE A 13 18.95 -25.96 -14.95
C PHE A 13 18.56 -25.71 -13.49
N ALA A 14 18.65 -26.71 -12.61
CA ALA A 14 18.39 -26.54 -11.18
C ALA A 14 19.36 -25.54 -10.54
N GLY A 15 20.64 -25.61 -10.88
CA GLY A 15 21.63 -24.63 -10.44
C GLY A 15 21.37 -23.22 -10.97
N ALA A 16 20.97 -23.08 -12.23
CA ALA A 16 20.60 -21.78 -12.82
C ALA A 16 19.32 -21.19 -12.21
N LEU A 17 18.33 -22.02 -11.88
CA LEU A 17 17.12 -21.60 -11.19
C LEU A 17 17.42 -21.16 -9.76
N ALA A 18 18.21 -21.94 -9.01
CA ALA A 18 18.65 -21.57 -7.67
C ALA A 18 19.44 -20.25 -7.67
N ALA A 19 20.34 -20.06 -8.64
CA ALA A 19 21.08 -18.80 -8.84
C ALA A 19 20.16 -17.63 -9.25
N PHE A 20 19.16 -17.87 -10.10
CA PHE A 20 18.15 -16.87 -10.44
C PHE A 20 17.34 -16.44 -9.20
N TYR A 21 16.91 -17.40 -8.36
CA TYR A 21 16.21 -17.13 -7.11
C TYR A 21 17.09 -16.43 -6.06
N LEU A 22 18.37 -16.78 -5.98
CA LEU A 22 19.36 -16.08 -5.15
C LEU A 22 19.52 -14.61 -5.58
N THR A 23 19.70 -14.36 -6.88
CA THR A 23 19.88 -12.98 -7.38
C THR A 23 18.59 -12.15 -7.40
N SER A 24 17.41 -12.77 -7.55
CA SER A 24 16.12 -12.06 -7.51
C SER A 24 15.67 -11.68 -6.11
N SER A 25 16.28 -12.24 -5.06
CA SER A 25 15.89 -12.02 -3.66
C SER A 25 16.96 -11.33 -2.82
N VAL A 26 18.23 -11.34 -3.25
CA VAL A 26 19.34 -10.74 -2.49
C VAL A 26 19.65 -9.29 -2.90
N ALA A 27 19.01 -8.76 -3.95
CA ALA A 27 19.31 -7.39 -4.43
C ALA A 27 18.12 -6.43 -4.51
N LEU A 28 16.86 -6.85 -4.31
CA LEU A 28 15.70 -5.99 -4.61
C LEU A 28 14.48 -6.06 -3.67
N THR A 29 14.50 -6.78 -2.54
CA THR A 29 13.26 -7.00 -1.77
C THR A 29 13.41 -7.07 -0.25
N TYR A 30 14.46 -6.48 0.32
CA TYR A 30 14.51 -6.24 1.78
C TYR A 30 13.96 -4.84 2.11
N ALA A 31 12.63 -4.69 1.93
CA ALA A 31 11.76 -3.71 2.61
C ALA A 31 10.36 -3.69 1.96
N GLN A 32 9.69 -4.84 1.83
CA GLN A 32 8.22 -4.81 1.70
C GLN A 32 7.64 -5.27 3.03
N GLU A 33 6.83 -4.37 3.61
CA GLU A 33 5.94 -4.57 4.75
C GLU A 33 6.58 -4.72 6.14
N SER A 34 7.60 -3.92 6.43
CA SER A 34 7.95 -3.60 7.82
C SER A 34 7.62 -2.14 8.16
N ASN A 35 6.71 -2.01 9.12
CA ASN A 35 6.31 -0.82 9.87
C ASN A 35 5.35 0.18 9.20
N ILE A 36 4.10 0.03 9.63
CA ILE A 36 3.06 1.02 9.86
C ILE A 36 3.67 2.32 10.44
N TRP A 37 4.16 3.20 9.55
CA TRP A 37 4.30 4.67 9.54
C TRP A 37 4.68 5.51 10.80
N ALA A 38 4.94 4.92 11.97
CA ALA A 38 5.34 5.62 13.19
C ALA A 38 6.75 5.25 13.72
N ASP A 39 7.27 4.06 13.42
CA ASP A 39 8.55 3.59 13.97
C ASP A 39 9.80 4.09 13.24
N ARG A 40 9.67 4.55 11.99
CA ARG A 40 10.83 5.02 11.21
C ARG A 40 11.31 6.45 11.53
N ARG A 41 10.65 7.17 12.46
CA ARG A 41 11.01 8.56 12.81
C ARG A 41 11.78 8.74 14.13
N ARG A 42 12.09 7.69 14.88
CA ARG A 42 12.65 7.83 16.25
C ARG A 42 14.06 7.30 16.50
N HIS A 43 14.76 6.75 15.51
CA HIS A 43 16.18 6.36 15.70
C HIS A 43 17.00 6.72 14.45
N PRO A 44 17.88 7.74 14.50
CA PRO A 44 18.97 7.85 13.53
C PRO A 44 20.02 6.81 13.92
N ASP A 45 20.03 5.65 13.27
CA ASP A 45 21.16 4.73 13.40
C ASP A 45 22.43 5.40 12.84
N PRO A 46 23.59 5.27 13.52
CA PRO A 46 24.87 5.79 13.05
C PRO A 46 25.35 5.03 11.80
N PRO A 47 26.23 5.62 10.97
CA PRO A 47 26.66 4.99 9.73
C PRO A 47 27.46 3.72 10.02
N MET A 48 26.91 2.56 9.67
CA MET A 48 27.66 1.30 9.71
C MET A 48 28.47 1.14 8.43
N ASP A 49 29.79 1.15 8.62
CA ASP A 49 30.86 0.93 7.66
C ASP A 49 30.59 -0.26 6.72
N THR A 50 30.52 0.01 5.42
CA THR A 50 30.54 -1.00 4.36
C THR A 50 31.97 -1.51 4.19
N ARG A 51 32.37 -2.46 5.03
CA ARG A 51 33.58 -3.27 4.78
C ARG A 51 33.20 -4.60 4.13
N LEU A 52 33.50 -4.65 2.84
CA LEU A 52 33.63 -5.84 1.99
C LEU A 52 34.26 -7.02 2.75
N ALA A 53 33.58 -8.17 2.76
CA ALA A 53 34.21 -9.46 3.07
C ALA A 53 34.34 -10.29 1.78
N ALA A 54 35.59 -10.64 1.50
CA ALA A 54 36.06 -11.31 0.30
C ALA A 54 35.60 -12.78 0.18
N LEU A 55 35.52 -13.27 -1.05
CA LEU A 55 35.35 -14.69 -1.38
C LEU A 55 36.58 -15.53 -0.95
N PRO A 56 36.39 -16.81 -0.59
CA PRO A 56 37.48 -17.71 -0.23
C PRO A 56 38.48 -17.92 -1.38
N ALA A 57 39.77 -18.06 -1.02
CA ALA A 57 40.91 -18.06 -1.94
C ALA A 57 40.97 -19.23 -2.95
N SER A 58 39.98 -20.12 -3.00
CA SER A 58 39.96 -21.30 -3.86
C SER A 58 39.27 -21.12 -5.22
N MET A 59 38.79 -19.92 -5.57
CA MET A 59 38.10 -19.66 -6.85
C MET A 59 38.71 -18.48 -7.63
N ARG A 60 40.00 -18.58 -7.97
CA ARG A 60 40.59 -17.74 -9.03
C ARG A 60 40.72 -18.56 -10.29
N GLY A 61 40.01 -18.16 -11.35
CA GLY A 61 40.30 -18.69 -12.69
C GLY A 61 39.13 -18.85 -13.66
N VAL A 62 38.05 -18.07 -13.58
CA VAL A 62 37.22 -17.69 -14.74
C VAL A 62 36.58 -16.34 -14.39
N GLY A 63 36.73 -15.33 -15.26
CA GLY A 63 36.20 -14.00 -14.99
C GLY A 63 34.66 -13.95 -15.00
N PRO A 64 34.01 -13.10 -14.17
CA PRO A 64 32.55 -12.90 -14.18
C PRO A 64 31.99 -12.47 -15.55
N SER A 65 32.86 -11.98 -16.44
CA SER A 65 32.53 -11.47 -17.77
C SER A 65 32.34 -12.57 -18.82
N ASP A 66 32.88 -13.78 -18.61
CA ASP A 66 32.87 -14.85 -19.62
C ASP A 66 31.68 -15.81 -19.50
N LEU A 67 31.07 -15.91 -18.32
CA LEU A 67 29.78 -16.60 -18.11
C LEU A 67 28.58 -15.79 -18.61
N LEU A 68 28.69 -14.46 -18.62
CA LEU A 68 27.67 -13.55 -19.13
C LEU A 68 27.64 -13.46 -20.68
N ARG A 69 28.67 -13.95 -21.37
CA ARG A 69 28.75 -13.97 -22.85
C ARG A 69 28.21 -15.25 -23.49
N GLN A 70 27.90 -16.28 -22.70
CA GLN A 70 27.35 -17.55 -23.19
C GLN A 70 25.83 -17.67 -23.01
N ILE A 71 25.19 -16.63 -22.46
CA ILE A 71 23.74 -16.47 -22.52
C ILE A 71 23.44 -15.74 -23.84
N PRO A 72 22.62 -16.30 -24.74
CA PRO A 72 22.20 -15.59 -25.94
C PRO A 72 21.64 -14.22 -25.54
N ALA A 73 22.30 -13.16 -26.00
CA ALA A 73 21.92 -11.78 -25.74
C ALA A 73 20.47 -11.54 -26.18
N LEU A 74 19.55 -11.43 -25.22
CA LEU A 74 18.23 -10.84 -25.44
C LEU A 74 18.34 -9.31 -25.42
N ASN A 75 19.16 -8.77 -26.33
CA ASN A 75 19.09 -7.38 -26.74
C ASN A 75 18.12 -7.26 -27.92
N ARG A 76 16.82 -7.44 -27.62
CA ARG A 76 15.71 -6.86 -28.38
C ARG A 76 14.54 -6.60 -27.42
N PRO A 77 13.78 -5.51 -27.58
CA PRO A 77 12.55 -5.35 -26.85
C PRO A 77 11.61 -6.48 -27.27
N LEU A 78 11.23 -7.35 -26.34
CA LEU A 78 10.14 -8.29 -26.57
C LEU A 78 8.83 -7.50 -26.52
N ALA A 79 8.53 -6.82 -27.62
CA ALA A 79 7.16 -6.59 -28.03
C ALA A 79 6.53 -7.96 -28.34
N ALA A 80 5.29 -8.15 -27.88
CA ALA A 80 4.42 -9.29 -28.15
C ALA A 80 4.83 -10.64 -27.52
N ILE A 81 4.45 -10.84 -26.25
CA ILE A 81 3.75 -12.07 -25.85
C ILE A 81 2.49 -11.62 -25.11
N GLY A 82 1.43 -11.39 -25.88
CA GLY A 82 0.09 -11.37 -25.36
C GLY A 82 -0.38 -12.81 -25.19
N GLN A 83 -0.46 -13.26 -23.94
CA GLN A 83 -1.53 -14.13 -23.44
C GLN A 83 -1.70 -13.84 -21.94
N PRO A 84 -2.94 -13.68 -21.44
CA PRO A 84 -3.16 -13.52 -20.01
C PRO A 84 -2.80 -14.82 -19.30
N LEU A 85 -2.03 -14.70 -18.21
CA LEU A 85 -1.87 -15.79 -17.26
C LEU A 85 -3.23 -16.03 -16.61
N THR A 86 -3.79 -17.21 -16.88
CA THR A 86 -4.96 -17.71 -16.20
C THR A 86 -4.57 -18.08 -14.77
N SER A 87 -4.67 -17.13 -13.84
CA SER A 87 -4.87 -17.46 -12.43
C SER A 87 -6.38 -17.48 -12.16
N SER A 88 -6.84 -18.44 -11.37
CA SER A 88 -8.24 -18.76 -11.10
C SER A 88 -9.00 -17.70 -10.27
N THR A 89 -8.52 -16.46 -10.24
CA THR A 89 -9.21 -15.26 -9.76
C THR A 89 -9.52 -14.26 -10.88
N ALA A 90 -8.93 -14.41 -12.08
CA ALA A 90 -9.21 -13.58 -13.26
C ALA A 90 -10.61 -13.82 -13.87
N SER A 91 -11.34 -14.84 -13.40
CA SER A 91 -12.73 -15.08 -13.79
C SER A 91 -13.71 -14.37 -12.85
N ARG A 92 -14.04 -13.09 -13.15
CA ARG A 92 -15.32 -12.41 -12.80
C ARG A 92 -15.38 -10.91 -13.12
N LEU A 93 -14.30 -10.26 -13.57
CA LEU A 93 -14.38 -8.85 -13.95
C LEU A 93 -15.04 -8.67 -15.33
N PRO A 94 -15.93 -7.68 -15.51
CA PRO A 94 -16.50 -7.34 -16.81
C PRO A 94 -15.42 -7.03 -17.85
N ARG A 95 -15.67 -7.35 -19.12
CA ARG A 95 -14.73 -7.11 -20.24
C ARG A 95 -14.29 -5.65 -20.34
N GLN A 96 -15.11 -4.70 -19.90
CA GLN A 96 -14.81 -3.28 -19.91
C GLN A 96 -13.84 -2.85 -18.78
N VAL A 97 -13.74 -3.64 -17.71
CA VAL A 97 -12.95 -3.31 -16.51
C VAL A 97 -11.67 -4.14 -16.45
N ALA A 98 -11.76 -5.44 -16.75
CA ALA A 98 -10.65 -6.39 -16.63
C ALA A 98 -9.35 -5.89 -17.29
N PRO A 99 -9.36 -5.37 -18.54
CA PRO A 99 -8.12 -4.98 -19.21
C PRO A 99 -7.36 -3.88 -18.48
N PHE A 100 -8.07 -2.96 -17.81
CA PHE A 100 -7.46 -1.87 -17.04
C PHE A 100 -6.94 -2.32 -15.69
N ILE A 101 -7.64 -3.24 -15.02
CA ILE A 101 -7.18 -3.81 -13.75
C ILE A 101 -5.92 -4.65 -13.99
N ASP A 102 -5.92 -5.47 -15.04
CA ASP A 102 -4.76 -6.31 -15.42
C ASP A 102 -3.55 -5.48 -15.85
N ALA A 103 -3.76 -4.23 -16.28
CA ALA A 103 -2.70 -3.30 -16.64
C ALA A 103 -2.01 -2.67 -15.43
N ILE A 104 -2.54 -2.81 -14.20
CA ILE A 104 -1.93 -2.19 -13.02
C ILE A 104 -0.66 -2.95 -12.62
N PRO A 105 0.51 -2.30 -12.55
CA PRO A 105 1.73 -2.91 -12.04
C PRO A 105 1.68 -3.11 -10.52
N LEU A 106 1.39 -4.33 -10.07
CA LEU A 106 1.30 -4.75 -8.66
C LEU A 106 2.64 -4.69 -7.88
N ASN A 107 3.78 -4.49 -8.54
CA ASN A 107 5.04 -4.13 -7.86
C ASN A 107 5.12 -2.64 -7.53
N GLN A 108 4.31 -1.80 -8.16
CA GLN A 108 4.29 -0.35 -7.97
C GLN A 108 3.06 0.13 -7.21
N ALA A 109 1.93 -0.58 -7.28
CA ALA A 109 0.73 -0.22 -6.51
C ALA A 109 0.03 -1.46 -5.94
N SER A 110 -0.67 -1.27 -4.84
CA SER A 110 -1.61 -2.23 -4.27
C SER A 110 -3.04 -1.82 -4.65
N ILE A 111 -3.88 -2.80 -5.01
CA ILE A 111 -5.30 -2.58 -5.26
C ILE A 111 -6.05 -2.83 -3.93
N HIS A 112 -6.57 -1.78 -3.31
CA HIS A 112 -7.30 -1.86 -2.03
C HIS A 112 -8.75 -2.29 -2.24
N GLU A 113 -9.38 -1.74 -3.26
CA GLU A 113 -10.80 -1.94 -3.51
C GLU A 113 -11.07 -1.98 -5.01
N ILE A 114 -11.99 -2.86 -5.41
CA ILE A 114 -12.66 -2.80 -6.70
C ILE A 114 -14.17 -2.85 -6.43
N TYR A 115 -14.88 -1.85 -6.92
CA TYR A 115 -16.33 -1.81 -6.88
C TYR A 115 -16.89 -1.92 -8.29
N LEU A 116 -17.84 -2.85 -8.46
CA LEU A 116 -18.62 -3.02 -9.68
C LEU A 116 -20.10 -2.77 -9.37
N PRO A 117 -20.78 -1.86 -10.09
CA PRO A 117 -22.21 -1.68 -9.92
C PRO A 117 -22.98 -2.93 -10.40
N PRO A 118 -24.15 -3.24 -9.81
CA PRO A 118 -24.96 -4.42 -10.17
C PRO A 118 -25.33 -4.50 -11.65
N THR A 119 -25.48 -3.35 -12.30
CA THR A 119 -25.68 -3.23 -13.75
C THR A 119 -24.55 -2.39 -14.32
N VAL A 120 -23.47 -3.05 -14.76
CA VAL A 120 -22.49 -2.40 -15.64
C VAL A 120 -23.20 -2.21 -16.98
N GLY A 121 -23.72 -1.02 -17.23
CA GLY A 121 -24.23 -0.67 -18.55
C GLY A 121 -23.14 -0.93 -19.60
N PRO A 122 -23.49 -1.26 -20.85
CA PRO A 122 -22.53 -1.65 -21.89
C PRO A 122 -21.42 -0.61 -22.20
N ALA A 123 -21.51 0.60 -21.63
CA ALA A 123 -20.59 1.72 -21.79
C ALA A 123 -20.12 2.38 -20.45
N GLY A 124 -20.32 1.75 -19.29
CA GLY A 124 -19.95 2.37 -18.00
C GLY A 124 -18.42 2.45 -17.84
N PRO A 125 -17.82 3.65 -17.69
CA PRO A 125 -16.38 3.78 -17.64
C PRO A 125 -15.82 3.44 -16.25
N LEU A 126 -14.57 2.95 -16.19
CA LEU A 126 -13.87 2.70 -14.94
C LEU A 126 -13.20 3.99 -14.44
N VAL A 127 -13.38 4.32 -13.16
CA VAL A 127 -12.57 5.37 -12.50
C VAL A 127 -11.53 4.71 -11.60
N VAL A 128 -10.24 4.95 -11.89
CA VAL A 128 -9.12 4.48 -11.06
C VAL A 128 -8.70 5.61 -10.14
N LEU A 129 -8.95 5.46 -8.85
CA LEU A 129 -8.47 6.37 -7.80
C LEU A 129 -7.04 5.97 -7.44
N ILE A 130 -6.10 6.90 -7.55
CA ILE A 130 -4.70 6.70 -7.20
C ILE A 130 -4.38 7.63 -6.03
N GLU A 131 -4.09 7.05 -4.87
CA GLU A 131 -3.76 7.80 -3.68
C GLU A 131 -2.38 8.45 -3.81
N ASP A 132 -2.35 9.77 -3.76
CA ASP A 132 -1.14 10.56 -3.86
C ASP A 132 -0.45 10.66 -2.49
N VAL A 133 0.73 10.05 -2.39
CA VAL A 133 1.65 10.29 -1.28
C VAL A 133 2.59 11.41 -1.70
N HIS A 134 2.20 12.64 -1.35
CA HIS A 134 2.92 13.84 -1.74
C HIS A 134 4.39 13.81 -1.28
N LEU A 135 5.27 14.36 -2.12
CA LEU A 135 6.69 14.57 -1.83
C LEU A 135 7.50 13.28 -1.53
N ASN A 136 6.90 12.10 -1.69
CA ASN A 136 7.60 10.82 -1.61
C ASN A 136 8.03 10.39 -3.01
N LYS A 137 9.33 10.44 -3.30
CA LYS A 137 9.89 10.11 -4.61
C LYS A 137 9.49 8.71 -5.11
N GLU A 138 9.55 7.70 -4.26
CA GLU A 138 9.22 6.32 -4.65
C GLU A 138 7.75 6.22 -5.03
N ALA A 139 6.87 6.77 -4.20
CA ALA A 139 5.43 6.82 -4.48
C ALA A 139 5.14 7.55 -5.79
N GLN A 140 5.75 8.72 -6.02
CA GLN A 140 5.56 9.48 -7.25
C GLN A 140 6.01 8.71 -8.49
N LEU A 141 7.14 8.00 -8.43
CA LEU A 141 7.62 7.16 -9.53
C LEU A 141 6.68 5.97 -9.78
N ASN A 142 6.11 5.40 -8.72
CA ASN A 142 5.16 4.31 -8.81
C ASN A 142 3.81 4.77 -9.38
N ILE A 143 3.28 5.91 -8.94
CA ILE A 143 2.10 6.56 -9.54
C ILE A 143 2.34 6.82 -11.03
N ALA A 144 3.55 7.30 -11.38
CA ALA A 144 3.90 7.56 -12.77
C ALA A 144 3.87 6.28 -13.62
N GLY A 145 4.37 5.16 -13.09
CA GLY A 145 4.34 3.87 -13.77
C GLY A 145 2.91 3.32 -13.94
N VAL A 146 2.06 3.47 -12.92
CA VAL A 146 0.63 3.11 -13.01
C VAL A 146 -0.09 3.94 -14.08
N LEU A 147 0.08 5.28 -14.07
CA LEU A 147 -0.53 6.16 -15.07
C LEU A 147 -0.07 5.84 -16.49
N ALA A 148 1.22 5.56 -16.69
CA ALA A 148 1.76 5.17 -17.99
C ALA A 148 1.14 3.85 -18.48
N SER A 149 1.05 2.84 -17.61
CA SER A 149 0.47 1.54 -17.95
C SER A 149 -1.03 1.62 -18.28
N LEU A 150 -1.80 2.35 -17.47
CA LEU A 150 -3.22 2.60 -17.74
C LEU A 150 -3.43 3.35 -19.05
N CYS A 151 -2.55 4.32 -19.35
CA CYS A 151 -2.63 5.07 -20.59
C CYS A 151 -2.33 4.20 -21.81
N ASP A 152 -1.26 3.41 -21.77
CA ASP A 152 -0.92 2.49 -22.86
C ASP A 152 -2.09 1.52 -23.12
N LYS A 153 -2.72 1.05 -22.03
CA LYS A 153 -3.89 0.18 -22.12
C LYS A 153 -5.14 0.88 -22.68
N ALA A 154 -5.39 2.12 -22.29
CA ALA A 154 -6.51 2.91 -22.83
C ALA A 154 -6.41 3.09 -24.35
N VAL A 155 -5.19 3.32 -24.86
CA VAL A 155 -4.96 3.44 -26.30
C VAL A 155 -5.14 2.11 -27.04
N GLU A 156 -4.80 0.98 -26.41
CA GLU A 156 -5.01 -0.36 -26.97
C GLU A 156 -6.51 -0.70 -27.07
N GLU A 157 -7.27 -0.48 -26.00
CA GLU A 157 -8.68 -0.86 -25.91
C GLU A 157 -9.62 0.08 -26.68
N ALA A 158 -9.30 1.37 -26.75
CA ALA A 158 -10.10 2.35 -27.48
C ALA A 158 -9.20 3.35 -28.23
N PRO A 159 -8.61 2.95 -29.39
CA PRO A 159 -7.79 3.85 -30.19
C PRO A 159 -8.54 5.13 -30.56
N GLY A 160 -7.95 6.29 -30.22
CA GLY A 160 -8.53 7.60 -30.50
C GLY A 160 -9.49 8.14 -29.43
N ALA A 161 -9.87 7.33 -28.43
CA ALA A 161 -10.58 7.84 -27.26
C ALA A 161 -9.63 8.62 -26.33
N PRO A 162 -10.11 9.67 -25.65
CA PRO A 162 -9.30 10.40 -24.69
C PRO A 162 -9.04 9.56 -23.42
N PHE A 163 -7.84 9.69 -22.86
CA PHE A 163 -7.51 9.17 -21.54
C PHE A 163 -7.62 10.32 -20.52
N VAL A 164 -8.59 10.24 -19.61
CA VAL A 164 -8.80 11.32 -18.63
C VAL A 164 -7.93 11.08 -17.42
N VAL A 165 -7.06 12.04 -17.10
CA VAL A 165 -6.32 12.07 -15.82
C VAL A 165 -6.70 13.32 -15.07
N GLY A 166 -7.45 13.15 -13.98
CA GLY A 166 -7.76 14.20 -13.02
C GLY A 166 -6.67 14.33 -11.97
N VAL A 167 -6.24 15.55 -11.70
CA VAL A 167 -5.21 15.86 -10.70
C VAL A 167 -5.75 16.82 -9.64
N GLU A 168 -5.64 16.44 -8.37
CA GLU A 168 -5.92 17.30 -7.22
C GLU A 168 -5.01 18.54 -7.19
N ALA A 169 -5.49 19.66 -6.62
CA ALA A 169 -4.75 20.90 -6.43
C ALA A 169 -4.22 21.53 -7.74
N ALA A 170 -4.75 21.09 -8.88
CA ALA A 170 -4.48 21.64 -10.19
C ALA A 170 -5.78 22.09 -10.87
N PHE A 171 -5.65 22.99 -11.85
CA PHE A 171 -6.79 23.63 -12.51
C PHE A 171 -6.60 23.63 -14.02
N GLY A 172 -7.68 23.36 -14.76
CA GLY A 172 -7.68 23.42 -16.22
C GLY A 172 -6.86 22.31 -16.90
N PRO A 173 -6.80 22.31 -18.25
CA PRO A 173 -6.03 21.33 -19.02
C PRO A 173 -4.53 21.55 -18.87
N PHE A 174 -3.76 20.47 -18.83
CA PHE A 174 -2.29 20.55 -18.81
C PHE A 174 -1.79 20.66 -20.25
N ASP A 175 -0.84 21.57 -20.50
CA ASP A 175 -0.18 21.68 -21.80
C ASP A 175 1.28 21.19 -21.71
N PHE A 176 1.49 19.97 -22.20
CA PHE A 176 2.83 19.37 -22.26
C PHE A 176 3.55 19.61 -23.58
N LYS A 177 2.89 20.19 -24.60
CA LYS A 177 3.47 20.35 -25.94
C LYS A 177 4.82 21.06 -25.92
N PRO A 178 5.04 22.15 -25.14
CA PRO A 178 6.33 22.83 -25.09
C PRO A 178 7.49 21.91 -24.64
N PHE A 179 7.23 20.95 -23.76
CA PHE A 179 8.24 20.00 -23.27
C PHE A 179 8.42 18.81 -24.20
N ARG A 180 7.36 18.43 -24.92
CA ARG A 180 7.37 17.28 -25.83
C ARG A 180 7.96 17.60 -27.20
N VAL A 181 8.10 18.87 -27.60
CA VAL A 181 8.75 19.23 -28.88
C VAL A 181 10.28 19.12 -28.85
N PHE A 182 10.91 19.04 -27.67
CA PHE A 182 12.36 18.89 -27.56
C PHE A 182 12.84 17.61 -28.28
N ALA A 183 13.83 17.76 -29.16
CA ALA A 183 14.38 16.65 -29.94
C ALA A 183 15.08 15.62 -29.05
N ASP A 184 15.84 16.08 -28.06
CA ASP A 184 16.51 15.21 -27.10
C ASP A 184 15.55 14.75 -25.99
N LYS A 185 14.92 13.60 -26.24
CA LYS A 185 14.02 12.95 -25.26
C LYS A 185 14.74 12.48 -24.00
N ALA A 186 16.03 12.14 -24.10
CA ALA A 186 16.80 11.69 -22.96
C ALA A 186 17.07 12.86 -22.01
N ALA A 187 17.47 14.02 -22.55
CA ALA A 187 17.62 15.25 -21.77
C ALA A 187 16.30 15.69 -21.13
N ALA A 188 15.19 15.70 -21.88
CA ALA A 188 13.87 16.05 -21.34
C ALA A 188 13.47 15.13 -20.17
N LYS A 189 13.70 13.82 -20.30
CA LYS A 189 13.44 12.85 -19.23
C LYS A 189 14.34 13.06 -18.02
N ALA A 190 15.62 13.35 -18.22
CA ALA A 190 16.57 13.62 -17.13
C ALA A 190 16.18 14.88 -16.34
N VAL A 191 15.79 15.96 -17.02
CA VAL A 191 15.32 17.20 -16.38
C VAL A 191 14.01 16.97 -15.63
N ALA A 192 13.04 16.28 -16.24
CA ALA A 192 11.78 15.94 -15.58
C ALA A 192 12.01 15.09 -14.32
N ALA A 193 12.95 14.12 -14.37
CA ALA A 193 13.33 13.33 -13.20
C ALA A 193 13.97 14.19 -12.11
N ALA A 194 14.85 15.12 -12.46
CA ALA A 194 15.44 16.06 -11.51
C ALA A 194 14.38 16.97 -10.87
N PHE A 195 13.36 17.39 -11.62
CA PHE A 195 12.24 18.19 -11.08
C PHE A 195 11.33 17.37 -10.17
N LEU A 196 11.08 16.11 -10.49
CA LEU A 196 10.35 15.19 -9.61
C LEU A 196 11.13 14.99 -8.29
N ASP A 197 12.43 14.74 -8.39
CA ASP A 197 13.33 14.57 -7.24
C ASP A 197 13.40 15.82 -6.35
N ALA A 198 13.33 17.00 -6.97
CA ALA A 198 13.31 18.30 -6.28
C ALA A 198 11.90 18.75 -5.84
N ASN A 199 10.88 17.88 -5.94
CA ASN A 199 9.48 18.17 -5.61
C ASN A 199 8.91 19.40 -6.35
N LYS A 200 9.38 19.66 -7.58
CA LYS A 200 8.90 20.77 -8.43
C LYS A 200 7.74 20.36 -9.32
N ILE A 201 7.63 19.08 -9.63
CA ILE A 201 6.52 18.50 -10.38
C ILE A 201 6.09 17.19 -9.69
N ALA A 202 4.83 16.80 -9.88
CA ALA A 202 4.29 15.53 -9.42
C ALA A 202 4.27 14.48 -10.56
N ALA A 203 3.91 13.24 -10.21
CA ALA A 203 3.83 12.12 -11.13
C ALA A 203 3.03 12.41 -12.42
N PRO A 204 1.84 13.08 -12.40
CA PRO A 204 1.09 13.36 -13.61
C PRO A 204 1.86 14.21 -14.62
N SER A 205 2.57 15.24 -14.14
CA SER A 205 3.41 16.11 -14.98
C SER A 205 4.64 15.38 -15.50
N TYR A 206 5.28 14.55 -14.67
CA TYR A 206 6.40 13.71 -15.11
C TYR A 206 5.98 12.78 -16.26
N VAL A 207 4.83 12.11 -16.12
CA VAL A 207 4.28 11.22 -17.15
C VAL A 207 3.93 12.00 -18.43
N GLY A 208 3.23 13.11 -18.30
CA GLY A 208 2.86 13.95 -19.45
C GLY A 208 4.06 14.42 -20.28
N ILE A 209 5.17 14.75 -19.61
CA ILE A 209 6.42 15.17 -20.27
C ILE A 209 7.16 13.97 -20.89
N THR A 210 7.24 12.83 -20.19
CA THR A 210 8.22 11.78 -20.50
C THR A 210 7.65 10.55 -21.21
N ALA A 211 6.31 10.38 -21.24
CA ALA A 211 5.67 9.27 -21.91
C ALA A 211 6.03 9.22 -23.41
N ALA A 212 6.16 8.02 -23.97
CA ALA A 212 6.53 7.84 -25.37
C ALA A 212 5.49 8.45 -26.34
N ARG A 213 4.23 8.49 -25.94
CA ARG A 213 3.09 8.99 -26.71
C ARG A 213 2.57 10.27 -26.08
N ASP A 214 1.99 11.15 -26.89
CA ASP A 214 1.31 12.34 -26.34
C ASP A 214 0.03 11.90 -25.64
N LEU A 215 -0.06 12.19 -24.35
CA LEU A 215 -1.16 11.78 -23.51
C LEU A 215 -2.09 12.98 -23.33
N ALA A 216 -2.99 13.16 -24.29
CA ALA A 216 -4.06 14.14 -24.15
C ALA A 216 -5.01 13.71 -23.02
N GLY A 217 -5.52 14.69 -22.26
CA GLY A 217 -6.58 14.48 -21.26
C GLY A 217 -6.15 14.61 -19.79
N PHE A 218 -4.91 15.00 -19.52
CA PHE A 218 -4.47 15.44 -18.19
C PHE A 218 -5.05 16.81 -17.86
N ALA A 219 -5.69 16.91 -16.70
CA ALA A 219 -6.26 18.15 -16.24
C ALA A 219 -6.41 18.22 -14.73
N GLY A 220 -6.38 19.44 -14.23
CA GLY A 220 -6.88 19.77 -12.91
C GLY A 220 -8.37 19.50 -12.79
N VAL A 221 -8.74 18.84 -11.70
CA VAL A 221 -10.16 18.58 -11.34
C VAL A 221 -10.58 19.26 -10.05
N ASP A 222 -9.69 20.03 -9.43
CA ASP A 222 -10.02 20.80 -8.24
C ASP A 222 -10.88 22.02 -8.58
N ASP A 223 -11.56 22.55 -7.57
CA ASP A 223 -12.29 23.79 -7.65
C ASP A 223 -11.44 24.91 -7.04
N GLU A 224 -11.12 25.93 -7.82
CA GLU A 224 -10.18 26.98 -7.41
C GLU A 224 -10.70 27.80 -6.22
N ALA A 225 -12.01 28.00 -6.10
CA ALA A 225 -12.59 28.74 -4.99
C ALA A 225 -12.48 27.95 -3.68
N HIS A 226 -12.90 26.68 -3.69
CA HIS A 226 -12.83 25.80 -2.52
C HIS A 226 -11.38 25.42 -2.15
N TYR A 227 -10.49 25.26 -3.13
CA TYR A 227 -9.06 25.11 -2.87
C TYR A 227 -8.49 26.33 -2.13
N ARG A 228 -8.79 27.54 -2.59
CA ARG A 228 -8.34 28.78 -1.91
C ARG A 228 -8.92 28.90 -0.51
N ALA A 229 -10.19 28.59 -0.32
CA ALA A 229 -10.84 28.57 0.99
C ALA A 229 -10.18 27.55 1.94
N ASN A 230 -9.86 26.36 1.44
CA ASN A 230 -9.15 25.32 2.19
C ASN A 230 -7.74 25.77 2.62
N VAL A 231 -6.98 26.41 1.71
CA VAL A 231 -5.65 26.98 2.02
C VAL A 231 -5.75 28.10 3.05
N GLU A 232 -6.76 28.97 2.96
CA GLU A 232 -6.95 30.06 3.92
C GLU A 232 -7.36 29.55 5.30
N ALA A 233 -8.20 28.52 5.36
CA ALA A 233 -8.54 27.83 6.61
C ALA A 233 -7.29 27.26 7.27
N TYR A 234 -6.40 26.61 6.50
CA TYR A 234 -5.11 26.12 7.00
C TYR A 234 -4.22 27.26 7.55
N ARG A 235 -4.12 28.39 6.84
CA ARG A 235 -3.32 29.55 7.27
C ARG A 235 -3.84 30.14 8.59
N THR A 236 -5.15 30.39 8.65
CA THR A 236 -5.82 30.90 9.85
C THR A 236 -5.64 29.95 11.03
N ALA A 237 -5.88 28.66 10.82
CA ALA A 237 -5.69 27.61 11.82
C ALA A 237 -4.23 27.52 12.31
N SER A 238 -3.27 27.59 11.38
CA SER A 238 -1.84 27.55 11.71
C SER A 238 -1.40 28.71 12.61
N ALA A 239 -1.98 29.91 12.42
CA ALA A 239 -1.67 31.08 13.24
C ALA A 239 -2.13 30.92 14.69
N VAL A 240 -3.29 30.27 14.94
CA VAL A 240 -3.83 30.07 16.29
C VAL A 240 -3.39 28.75 16.94
N ARG A 241 -2.83 27.81 16.16
CA ARG A 241 -2.44 26.46 16.61
C ARG A 241 -1.59 26.44 17.89
N PRO A 242 -0.55 27.26 18.08
CA PRO A 242 0.25 27.22 19.31
C PRO A 242 -0.58 27.46 20.57
N ARG A 243 -1.49 28.46 20.53
CA ARG A 243 -2.37 28.81 21.65
C ARG A 243 -3.36 27.67 21.95
N VAL A 244 -3.97 27.10 20.90
CA VAL A 244 -4.93 25.99 21.06
C VAL A 244 -4.23 24.73 21.57
N ALA A 245 -3.02 24.44 21.09
CA ALA A 245 -2.21 23.32 21.55
C ALA A 245 -1.83 23.46 23.04
N GLU A 246 -1.44 24.66 23.49
CA GLU A 246 -1.16 24.91 24.91
C GLU A 246 -2.40 24.70 25.79
N ALA A 247 -3.56 25.21 25.35
CA ALA A 247 -4.82 25.00 26.06
C ALA A 247 -5.19 23.51 26.14
N LEU A 248 -5.07 22.78 25.03
CA LEU A 248 -5.31 21.34 24.97
C LEU A 248 -4.36 20.57 25.92
N ALA A 249 -3.09 20.94 25.95
CA ALA A 249 -2.11 20.32 26.84
C ALA A 249 -2.47 20.52 28.33
N LYS A 250 -2.87 21.73 28.73
CA LYS A 250 -3.34 22.02 30.10
C LYS A 250 -4.58 21.19 30.44
N SER A 251 -5.55 21.11 29.53
CA SER A 251 -6.74 20.28 29.71
C SER A 251 -6.38 18.80 29.83
N ARG A 252 -5.38 18.29 29.09
CA ARG A 252 -4.95 16.88 29.16
C ARG A 252 -4.36 16.56 30.53
N ILE A 253 -3.55 17.47 31.08
CA ILE A 253 -2.99 17.34 32.43
C ILE A 253 -4.11 17.30 33.48
N ALA A 254 -5.10 18.20 33.38
CA ALA A 254 -6.25 18.22 34.29
C ALA A 254 -7.06 16.91 34.21
N LEU A 255 -7.39 16.46 32.99
CA LEU A 255 -8.10 15.21 32.76
C LEU A 255 -7.33 14.00 33.30
N ALA A 256 -6.01 13.93 33.13
CA ALA A 256 -5.19 12.86 33.68
C ALA A 256 -5.27 12.81 35.21
N GLY A 257 -5.25 13.98 35.88
CA GLY A 257 -5.44 14.07 37.33
C GLY A 257 -6.83 13.63 37.80
N GLU A 258 -7.88 13.92 37.04
CA GLU A 258 -9.24 13.44 37.33
C GLU A 258 -9.36 11.93 37.13
N LYS A 259 -8.84 11.40 36.01
CA LYS A 259 -8.81 9.97 35.73
C LYS A 259 -8.09 9.18 36.81
N ALA A 260 -6.93 9.67 37.27
CA ALA A 260 -6.16 9.02 38.33
C ALA A 260 -6.93 8.88 39.66
N ARG A 261 -7.91 9.76 39.92
CA ARG A 261 -8.74 9.72 41.14
C ARG A 261 -10.04 8.93 40.97
N ALA A 262 -10.58 8.86 39.76
CA ALA A 262 -11.94 8.38 39.52
C ALA A 262 -12.02 7.02 38.81
N LEU A 263 -11.04 6.65 37.98
CA LEU A 263 -11.10 5.39 37.23
C LEU A 263 -10.86 4.19 38.15
N ASN A 264 -11.71 3.18 38.02
CA ASN A 264 -11.46 1.87 38.61
C ASN A 264 -10.19 1.21 38.02
N PRO A 265 -9.55 0.26 38.73
CA PRO A 265 -8.25 -0.28 38.34
C PRO A 265 -8.20 -0.91 36.93
N ASP A 266 -9.27 -1.60 36.50
CA ASP A 266 -9.29 -2.24 35.18
C ASP A 266 -9.39 -1.20 34.06
N LEU A 267 -10.25 -0.19 34.24
CA LEU A 267 -10.40 0.91 33.29
C LEU A 267 -9.13 1.77 33.22
N ALA A 268 -8.47 2.02 34.36
CA ALA A 268 -7.19 2.72 34.41
C ALA A 268 -6.08 1.95 33.66
N ARG A 269 -6.03 0.61 33.79
CA ARG A 269 -5.08 -0.23 33.04
C ARG A 269 -5.34 -0.15 31.54
N PHE A 270 -6.60 -0.22 31.13
CA PHE A 270 -6.98 -0.09 29.72
C PHE A 270 -6.63 1.30 29.15
N ASP A 271 -6.99 2.38 29.85
CA ASP A 271 -6.71 3.76 29.44
C ASP A 271 -5.20 4.02 29.29
N GLY A 272 -4.38 3.45 30.19
CA GLY A 272 -2.93 3.49 30.10
C GLY A 272 -2.38 2.81 28.84
N LEU A 273 -2.90 1.63 28.48
CA LEU A 273 -2.50 0.92 27.26
C LEU A 273 -2.92 1.68 26.00
N ARG A 274 -4.16 2.16 25.96
CA ARG A 274 -4.68 2.97 24.85
C ARG A 274 -3.84 4.24 24.66
N SER A 275 -3.50 4.92 25.76
CA SER A 275 -2.63 6.10 25.74
C SER A 275 -1.22 5.77 25.24
N ALA A 276 -0.65 4.64 25.64
CA ALA A 276 0.68 4.21 25.17
C ALA A 276 0.69 3.95 23.66
N TYR A 277 -0.34 3.29 23.13
CA TYR A 277 -0.48 3.04 21.69
C TYR A 277 -0.68 4.32 20.88
N HIS A 278 -1.65 5.17 21.21
CA HIS A 278 -1.92 6.38 20.41
C HIS A 278 -0.81 7.43 20.48
N ASN A 279 -0.02 7.45 21.55
CA ASN A 279 1.18 8.29 21.63
C ASN A 279 2.42 7.64 20.96
N GLY A 280 2.27 6.44 20.40
CA GLY A 280 3.32 5.69 19.71
C GLY A 280 4.42 5.16 20.62
N GLY A 281 4.11 4.92 21.89
CA GLY A 281 4.96 4.20 22.85
C GLY A 281 4.75 2.68 22.81
N MET A 282 3.81 2.18 22.00
CA MET A 282 3.52 0.76 21.81
C MET A 282 3.18 0.50 20.34
N GLY A 283 3.68 -0.59 19.77
CA GLY A 283 3.35 -1.00 18.40
C GLY A 283 1.98 -1.69 18.32
N LEU A 284 1.35 -1.68 17.13
CA LEU A 284 0.02 -2.24 16.91
C LEU A 284 -0.09 -3.72 17.36
N GLY A 285 0.89 -4.56 17.00
CA GLY A 285 0.88 -5.98 17.36
C GLY A 285 0.82 -6.21 18.87
N ASP A 286 1.64 -5.48 19.63
CA ASP A 286 1.66 -5.55 21.09
C ASP A 286 0.38 -4.97 21.70
N TYR A 287 -0.15 -3.90 21.10
CA TYR A 287 -1.39 -3.28 21.55
C TYR A 287 -2.59 -4.20 21.38
N VAL A 288 -2.80 -4.76 20.18
CA VAL A 288 -3.90 -5.71 19.91
C VAL A 288 -3.76 -6.95 20.77
N SER A 289 -2.53 -7.44 21.00
CA SER A 289 -2.28 -8.56 21.91
C SER A 289 -2.58 -8.20 23.37
N ALA A 290 -2.42 -6.95 23.78
CA ALA A 290 -2.77 -6.49 25.12
C ALA A 290 -4.29 -6.33 25.27
N LEU A 291 -4.97 -5.78 24.25
CA LEU A 291 -6.43 -5.67 24.20
C LEU A 291 -7.11 -7.04 24.31
N SER A 292 -6.59 -8.06 23.61
CA SER A 292 -7.15 -9.41 23.64
C SER A 292 -7.15 -10.05 25.04
N ARG A 293 -6.26 -9.61 25.94
CA ARG A 293 -6.20 -10.10 27.33
C ARG A 293 -7.27 -9.48 28.23
N PHE A 294 -7.92 -8.40 27.81
CA PHE A 294 -9.09 -7.87 28.52
C PHE A 294 -10.36 -8.65 28.21
N ASN A 295 -10.41 -9.37 27.10
CA ASN A 295 -11.52 -10.25 26.79
C ASN A 295 -11.42 -11.47 27.71
N GLY A 296 -12.50 -11.76 28.43
CA GLY A 296 -12.57 -12.98 29.23
C GLY A 296 -12.41 -14.19 28.31
N ALA A 297 -11.76 -15.24 28.80
CA ALA A 297 -11.89 -16.54 28.17
C ALA A 297 -13.37 -16.94 28.20
N LYS A 298 -13.91 -17.40 27.06
CA LYS A 298 -15.16 -18.16 27.03
C LYS A 298 -15.03 -19.38 27.95
N GLU A 299 -16.14 -20.01 28.32
CA GLU A 299 -16.14 -21.24 29.13
C GLU A 299 -15.29 -22.37 28.51
N ASP A 300 -15.05 -22.32 27.19
CA ASP A 300 -14.19 -23.25 26.45
C ASP A 300 -12.70 -22.81 26.35
N GLY A 301 -12.33 -21.70 26.97
CA GLY A 301 -10.96 -21.16 26.95
C GLY A 301 -10.62 -20.30 25.72
N SER A 302 -11.52 -20.14 24.75
CA SER A 302 -11.28 -19.28 23.58
C SER A 302 -11.57 -17.80 23.89
N ALA A 303 -10.83 -16.89 23.29
CA ALA A 303 -11.11 -15.46 23.44
C ALA A 303 -12.25 -15.07 22.49
N ASP A 304 -13.15 -14.18 22.93
CA ASP A 304 -14.15 -13.61 22.02
C ASP A 304 -13.49 -12.53 21.16
N LEU A 305 -12.85 -12.93 20.06
CA LEU A 305 -12.14 -12.03 19.16
C LEU A 305 -12.79 -12.01 17.77
N ASP A 306 -12.71 -10.86 17.11
CA ASP A 306 -13.03 -10.76 15.69
C ASP A 306 -12.03 -11.62 14.89
N LEU A 307 -12.52 -12.34 13.88
CA LEU A 307 -11.71 -13.25 13.05
C LEU A 307 -10.48 -12.54 12.46
N VAL A 308 -10.61 -11.27 12.05
CA VAL A 308 -9.47 -10.52 11.50
C VAL A 308 -8.41 -10.25 12.57
N THR A 309 -8.83 -10.02 13.81
CA THR A 309 -7.95 -9.81 14.96
C THR A 309 -7.23 -11.11 15.33
N GLU A 310 -7.91 -12.25 15.29
CA GLU A 310 -7.29 -13.56 15.49
C GLU A 310 -6.22 -13.84 14.42
N GLN A 311 -6.57 -13.65 13.15
CA GLN A 311 -5.63 -13.81 12.03
C GLN A 311 -4.40 -12.90 12.18
N PHE A 312 -4.60 -11.64 12.57
CA PHE A 312 -3.52 -10.70 12.82
C PHE A 312 -2.63 -11.14 13.99
N LEU A 313 -3.21 -11.57 15.11
CA LEU A 313 -2.44 -12.03 16.25
C LEU A 313 -1.66 -13.32 15.94
N ASP A 314 -2.19 -14.21 15.12
CA ASP A 314 -1.49 -15.41 14.69
C ASP A 314 -0.34 -15.10 13.73
N ALA A 315 -0.56 -14.21 12.76
CA ALA A 315 0.51 -13.71 11.90
C ALA A 315 1.62 -13.03 12.71
N PHE A 316 1.25 -12.16 13.67
CA PHE A 316 2.17 -11.45 14.54
C PHE A 316 3.01 -12.38 15.44
N LYS A 317 2.38 -13.44 15.99
CA LYS A 317 3.11 -14.47 16.76
C LYS A 317 4.13 -15.19 15.89
N ILE A 318 3.76 -15.56 14.66
CA ILE A 318 4.69 -16.22 13.74
C ILE A 318 5.83 -15.27 13.41
N GLU A 319 5.53 -14.03 13.00
CA GLU A 319 6.52 -13.01 12.64
C GLU A 319 7.59 -12.83 13.73
N LYS A 320 7.17 -12.67 14.99
CA LYS A 320 8.09 -12.53 16.13
C LYS A 320 9.02 -13.74 16.34
N SER A 321 8.66 -14.90 15.81
CA SER A 321 9.45 -16.14 15.94
C SER A 321 10.34 -16.43 14.72
N LEU A 322 10.20 -15.69 13.61
CA LEU A 322 10.92 -15.97 12.37
C LEU A 322 12.39 -15.56 12.46
N ASP A 323 13.29 -16.50 12.19
CA ASP A 323 14.68 -16.22 11.84
C ASP A 323 14.80 -16.13 10.31
N PHE A 324 14.80 -14.92 9.77
CA PHE A 324 14.87 -14.68 8.32
C PHE A 324 16.14 -15.25 7.68
N SER A 325 17.26 -15.28 8.39
CA SER A 325 18.50 -15.87 7.86
C SER A 325 18.33 -17.37 7.69
N ARG A 326 17.62 -18.03 8.61
CA ARG A 326 17.25 -19.44 8.50
C ARG A 326 16.20 -19.67 7.42
N VAL A 327 15.18 -18.82 7.33
CA VAL A 327 14.15 -18.86 6.28
C VAL A 327 14.79 -18.87 4.89
N GLU A 328 15.76 -17.99 4.62
CA GLU A 328 16.41 -17.92 3.31
C GLU A 328 17.24 -19.17 2.97
N ARG A 329 17.94 -19.75 3.95
CA ARG A 329 18.65 -21.02 3.76
C ARG A 329 17.69 -22.16 3.46
N GLU A 330 16.61 -22.26 4.22
CA GLU A 330 15.60 -23.31 4.05
C GLU A 330 14.78 -23.14 2.76
N ARG A 331 14.48 -21.90 2.36
CA ARG A 331 13.84 -21.57 1.08
C ARG A 331 14.68 -22.08 -0.09
N THR A 332 15.99 -21.83 -0.06
CA THR A 332 16.91 -22.31 -1.11
C THR A 332 16.87 -23.83 -1.22
N GLN A 333 16.91 -24.54 -0.09
CA GLN A 333 16.81 -26.00 -0.06
C GLN A 333 15.50 -26.52 -0.67
N ILE A 334 14.37 -25.87 -0.39
CA ILE A 334 13.07 -26.27 -0.94
C ILE A 334 12.97 -25.97 -2.43
N VAL A 335 13.45 -24.81 -2.89
CA VAL A 335 13.44 -24.45 -4.31
C VAL A 335 14.34 -25.41 -5.12
N GLU A 336 15.51 -25.78 -4.62
CA GLU A 336 16.38 -26.77 -5.25
C GLU A 336 15.72 -28.15 -5.33
N LYS A 337 15.07 -28.58 -4.23
CA LYS A 337 14.33 -29.85 -4.18
C LYS A 337 13.15 -29.86 -5.14
N LEU A 338 12.39 -28.77 -5.22
CA LEU A 338 11.34 -28.56 -6.21
C LEU A 338 11.91 -28.69 -7.62
N ALA A 339 12.95 -27.92 -7.97
CA ALA A 339 13.55 -27.91 -9.29
C ALA A 339 13.99 -29.31 -9.77
N SER A 340 14.41 -30.17 -8.85
CA SER A 340 14.79 -31.56 -9.15
C SER A 340 13.61 -32.49 -9.48
N LYS A 341 12.40 -32.17 -8.97
CA LYS A 341 11.18 -32.98 -9.10
C LYS A 341 10.23 -32.48 -10.19
N LEU A 342 10.21 -31.18 -10.47
CA LEU A 342 9.28 -30.58 -11.43
C LEU A 342 9.48 -31.14 -12.83
N THR A 343 8.37 -31.26 -13.55
CA THR A 343 8.38 -31.48 -15.01
C THR A 343 8.89 -30.22 -15.72
N THR A 344 9.28 -30.36 -16.99
CA THR A 344 9.69 -29.20 -17.80
C THR A 344 8.56 -28.18 -17.97
N ALA A 345 7.30 -28.62 -17.98
CA ALA A 345 6.15 -27.73 -18.06
C ALA A 345 5.99 -26.91 -16.77
N GLU A 346 5.98 -27.56 -15.61
CA GLU A 346 5.86 -26.89 -14.31
C GLU A 346 7.06 -25.98 -14.00
N LEU A 347 8.27 -26.37 -14.42
CA LEU A 347 9.44 -25.51 -14.26
C LEU A 347 9.32 -24.23 -15.11
N ARG A 348 8.76 -24.33 -16.33
CA ARG A 348 8.48 -23.16 -17.18
C ARG A 348 7.40 -22.28 -16.55
N GLU A 349 6.34 -22.88 -16.01
CA GLU A 349 5.28 -22.16 -15.30
C GLU A 349 5.84 -21.39 -14.09
N LEU A 350 6.64 -22.05 -13.23
CA LEU A 350 7.29 -21.41 -12.09
C LEU A 350 8.23 -20.26 -12.51
N LEU A 351 8.97 -20.43 -13.60
CA LEU A 351 9.79 -19.36 -14.18
C LEU A 351 8.93 -18.20 -14.68
N THR A 352 7.81 -18.49 -15.35
CA THR A 352 6.87 -17.48 -15.82
C THR A 352 6.22 -16.73 -14.66
N GLU A 353 5.79 -17.41 -13.61
CA GLU A 353 5.28 -16.80 -12.38
C GLU A 353 6.36 -15.95 -11.69
N GLY A 354 7.61 -16.43 -11.60
CA GLY A 354 8.73 -15.67 -11.06
C GLY A 354 9.05 -14.41 -11.87
N LEU A 355 8.98 -14.47 -13.20
CA LEU A 355 9.10 -13.31 -14.07
C LEU A 355 7.92 -12.36 -13.93
N ALA A 356 6.69 -12.88 -13.83
CA ALA A 356 5.49 -12.08 -13.60
C ALA A 356 5.56 -11.34 -12.27
N TYR A 357 5.95 -12.02 -11.19
CA TYR A 357 6.18 -11.41 -9.87
C TYR A 357 7.24 -10.31 -9.93
N ARG A 358 8.40 -10.58 -10.55
CA ARG A 358 9.46 -9.56 -10.73
C ARG A 358 9.01 -8.37 -11.57
N ALA A 359 8.17 -8.61 -12.57
CA ALA A 359 7.57 -7.58 -13.40
C ALA A 359 6.37 -6.90 -12.73
N GLY A 360 5.97 -7.32 -11.52
CA GLY A 360 4.82 -6.79 -10.80
C GLY A 360 3.47 -7.20 -11.34
N ARG A 361 3.38 -8.25 -12.14
CA ARG A 361 2.09 -8.77 -12.65
C ARG A 361 1.48 -9.85 -11.76
N LEU A 362 2.20 -10.28 -10.74
CA LEU A 362 1.77 -11.28 -9.77
C LEU A 362 2.00 -10.74 -8.36
N GLY A 363 1.00 -10.88 -7.49
CA GLY A 363 1.12 -10.51 -6.09
C GLY A 363 2.14 -11.38 -5.35
N PHE A 364 2.68 -10.85 -4.25
CA PHE A 364 3.67 -11.56 -3.44
C PHE A 364 3.12 -12.87 -2.87
N ALA A 365 1.93 -12.81 -2.27
CA ALA A 365 1.28 -13.98 -1.72
C ALA A 365 0.81 -14.97 -2.79
N ASP A 366 0.35 -14.48 -3.95
CA ASP A 366 -0.01 -15.34 -5.09
C ASP A 366 1.18 -16.17 -5.56
N PHE A 367 2.36 -15.55 -5.65
CA PHE A 367 3.60 -16.25 -6.00
C PHE A 367 3.95 -17.34 -4.99
N TYR A 368 3.91 -17.05 -3.68
CA TYR A 368 4.17 -18.05 -2.65
C TYR A 368 3.08 -19.12 -2.55
N ARG A 369 1.83 -18.81 -2.93
CA ARG A 369 0.74 -19.78 -3.07
C ARG A 369 1.03 -20.75 -4.21
N GLY A 370 1.57 -20.28 -5.32
CA GLY A 370 2.08 -21.10 -6.43
C GLY A 370 3.18 -22.08 -5.98
N ILE A 371 4.19 -21.56 -5.26
CA ILE A 371 5.26 -22.39 -4.67
C ILE A 371 4.68 -23.44 -3.73
N LYS A 372 3.78 -23.06 -2.82
CA LYS A 372 3.14 -23.99 -1.88
C LYS A 372 2.34 -25.07 -2.61
N SER A 373 1.60 -24.72 -3.65
CA SER A 373 0.86 -25.68 -4.47
C SER A 373 1.79 -26.71 -5.13
N LEU A 374 2.96 -26.30 -5.61
CA LEU A 374 3.96 -27.23 -6.16
C LEU A 374 4.56 -28.14 -5.08
N ILE A 375 4.82 -27.62 -3.88
CA ILE A 375 5.30 -28.41 -2.73
C ILE A 375 4.28 -29.51 -2.40
N ASP A 376 3.01 -29.14 -2.28
CA ASP A 376 1.91 -30.04 -1.92
C ASP A 376 1.68 -31.09 -3.02
N ARG A 377 1.61 -30.68 -4.29
CA ARG A 377 1.42 -31.58 -5.45
C ARG A 377 2.53 -32.63 -5.58
N HIS A 378 3.78 -32.27 -5.28
CA HIS A 378 4.94 -33.17 -5.38
C HIS A 378 5.29 -33.88 -4.07
N GLY A 379 4.42 -33.77 -3.05
CA GLY A 379 4.58 -34.39 -1.74
C GLY A 379 5.91 -34.04 -1.08
N ILE A 380 6.37 -32.79 -1.23
CA ILE A 380 7.62 -32.32 -0.63
C ILE A 380 7.34 -32.00 0.83
N SER A 381 7.87 -32.84 1.73
CA SER A 381 7.81 -32.54 3.16
C SER A 381 8.64 -31.30 3.52
N LEU A 382 8.02 -30.40 4.30
CA LEU A 382 8.67 -29.23 4.91
C LEU A 382 9.15 -29.51 6.36
N ALA A 383 9.08 -30.75 6.84
CA ALA A 383 9.45 -31.09 8.21
C ALA A 383 10.93 -30.77 8.53
N SER A 384 11.81 -30.86 7.53
CA SER A 384 13.22 -30.49 7.66
C SER A 384 13.49 -28.99 7.44
N THR A 385 12.47 -28.22 7.08
CA THR A 385 12.53 -26.78 6.80
C THR A 385 11.40 -26.03 7.52
N PRO A 386 11.33 -26.11 8.86
CA PRO A 386 10.21 -25.58 9.62
C PRO A 386 10.14 -24.05 9.64
N ALA A 387 11.27 -23.34 9.50
CA ALA A 387 11.26 -21.88 9.43
C ALA A 387 10.65 -21.41 8.10
N PHE A 388 10.96 -22.09 6.99
CA PHE A 388 10.33 -21.79 5.70
C PHE A 388 8.83 -22.19 5.67
N ASP A 389 8.44 -23.29 6.32
CA ASP A 389 7.01 -23.62 6.50
C ASP A 389 6.27 -22.52 7.28
N GLN A 390 6.82 -22.08 8.42
CA GLN A 390 6.27 -20.97 9.19
C GLN A 390 6.19 -19.68 8.37
N TYR A 391 7.22 -19.39 7.58
CA TYR A 391 7.22 -18.24 6.69
C TYR A 391 6.13 -18.31 5.62
N LEU A 392 5.91 -19.47 4.97
CA LEU A 392 4.81 -19.64 4.01
C LEU A 392 3.46 -19.40 4.68
N ARG A 393 3.26 -19.90 5.91
CA ARG A 393 2.04 -19.65 6.68
C ARG A 393 1.87 -18.16 7.00
N TYR A 394 2.93 -17.50 7.44
CA TYR A 394 2.93 -16.06 7.69
C TYR A 394 2.53 -15.27 6.44
N VAL A 395 3.19 -15.49 5.29
CA VAL A 395 2.87 -14.79 4.04
C VAL A 395 1.41 -14.96 3.64
N LEU A 396 0.88 -16.19 3.72
CA LEU A 396 -0.49 -16.48 3.33
C LEU A 396 -1.53 -15.96 4.34
N LEU A 397 -1.19 -15.92 5.63
CA LEU A 397 -2.04 -15.31 6.66
C LEU A 397 -2.06 -13.79 6.51
N SER A 398 -0.89 -13.17 6.35
CA SER A 398 -0.75 -11.71 6.22
C SER A 398 -1.50 -11.17 4.99
N ASP A 399 -1.46 -11.88 3.87
CA ASP A 399 -2.23 -11.54 2.66
C ASP A 399 -3.75 -11.49 2.90
N GLY A 400 -4.26 -12.29 3.83
CA GLY A 400 -5.67 -12.31 4.19
C GLY A 400 -6.12 -11.15 5.07
N ILE A 401 -5.18 -10.43 5.70
CA ILE A 401 -5.48 -9.37 6.65
C ILE A 401 -5.73 -8.06 5.89
N LYS A 402 -6.98 -7.62 5.89
CA LYS A 402 -7.35 -6.29 5.38
C LYS A 402 -7.16 -5.26 6.48
N ALA A 403 -6.24 -4.31 6.29
CA ALA A 403 -5.88 -3.32 7.29
C ALA A 403 -7.10 -2.53 7.80
N GLU A 404 -8.00 -2.12 6.90
CA GLU A 404 -9.21 -1.36 7.23
C GLU A 404 -10.11 -2.18 8.15
N LYS A 405 -10.29 -3.48 7.85
CA LYS A 405 -11.08 -4.40 8.69
C LYS A 405 -10.44 -4.66 10.04
N LEU A 406 -9.11 -4.74 10.09
CA LEU A 406 -8.39 -4.84 11.35
C LEU A 406 -8.59 -3.59 12.21
N PHE A 407 -8.40 -2.39 11.66
CA PHE A 407 -8.60 -1.15 12.43
C PHE A 407 -10.06 -0.97 12.87
N GLU A 408 -11.04 -1.28 12.01
CA GLU A 408 -12.45 -1.31 12.40
C GLU A 408 -12.70 -2.30 13.57
N ALA A 409 -12.09 -3.49 13.54
CA ALA A 409 -12.22 -4.47 14.61
C ALA A 409 -11.56 -4.03 15.92
N VAL A 410 -10.37 -3.43 15.86
CA VAL A 410 -9.68 -2.86 17.01
C VAL A 410 -10.51 -1.73 17.64
N GLN A 411 -11.06 -0.82 16.82
CA GLN A 411 -11.91 0.26 17.33
C GLN A 411 -13.19 -0.27 17.99
N ARG A 412 -13.85 -1.27 17.39
CA ARG A 412 -15.02 -1.92 18.02
C ARG A 412 -14.64 -2.54 19.37
N GLN A 413 -13.47 -3.18 19.45
CA GLN A 413 -12.98 -3.76 20.69
C GLN A 413 -12.69 -2.69 21.74
N GLU A 414 -12.05 -1.58 21.38
CA GLU A 414 -11.83 -0.45 22.29
C GLU A 414 -13.14 0.11 22.85
N ASN A 415 -14.12 0.35 21.98
CA ASN A 415 -15.43 0.89 22.38
C ASN A 415 -16.16 -0.07 23.34
N ALA A 416 -16.18 -1.36 23.02
CA ALA A 416 -16.77 -2.38 23.90
C ALA A 416 -16.06 -2.47 25.26
N LEU A 417 -14.73 -2.27 25.29
CA LEU A 417 -13.97 -2.22 26.55
C LEU A 417 -14.29 -0.97 27.36
N VAL A 418 -14.42 0.20 26.74
CA VAL A 418 -14.85 1.43 27.42
C VAL A 418 -16.22 1.23 28.05
N GLU A 419 -17.20 0.73 27.30
CA GLU A 419 -18.56 0.48 27.79
C GLU A 419 -18.57 -0.51 28.97
N ARG A 420 -17.87 -1.64 28.82
CA ARG A 420 -17.87 -2.72 29.80
C ARG A 420 -17.09 -2.39 31.07
N LEU A 421 -15.95 -1.70 30.95
CA LEU A 421 -15.07 -1.41 32.08
C LEU A 421 -15.50 -0.15 32.85
N SER A 422 -16.34 0.71 32.27
CA SER A 422 -16.89 1.89 32.96
C SER A 422 -18.08 1.52 33.86
N ARG A 423 -17.88 1.59 35.18
CA ARG A 423 -18.86 1.20 36.20
C ARG A 423 -19.76 2.36 36.61
N THR A 424 -19.29 3.60 36.45
CA THR A 424 -20.01 4.82 36.83
C THR A 424 -20.16 5.78 35.65
N ASP A 425 -21.13 6.69 35.73
CA ASP A 425 -21.30 7.74 34.71
C ASP A 425 -20.11 8.70 34.67
N GLN A 426 -19.47 8.95 35.81
CA GLN A 426 -18.27 9.75 35.89
C GLN A 426 -17.12 9.13 35.09
N GLU A 427 -16.93 7.81 35.18
CA GLU A 427 -15.91 7.11 34.40
C GLU A 427 -16.20 7.17 32.89
N ARG A 428 -17.47 6.95 32.49
CA ARG A 428 -17.89 7.05 31.09
C ARG A 428 -17.60 8.44 30.53
N GLU A 429 -17.96 9.48 31.28
CA GLU A 429 -17.71 10.86 30.88
C GLU A 429 -16.21 11.18 30.77
N LEU A 430 -15.38 10.70 31.69
CA LEU A 430 -13.93 10.90 31.62
C LEU A 430 -13.30 10.22 30.40
N MET A 431 -13.80 9.05 30.01
CA MET A 431 -13.33 8.33 28.82
C MET A 431 -13.79 9.02 27.53
N ALA A 432 -15.05 9.44 27.45
CA ALA A 432 -15.59 10.19 26.32
C ALA A 432 -14.88 11.56 26.16
N ARG A 433 -14.57 12.24 27.26
CA ARG A 433 -13.78 13.48 27.22
C ARG A 433 -12.36 13.25 26.74
N SER A 434 -11.75 12.11 27.09
CA SER A 434 -10.43 11.74 26.56
C SER A 434 -10.43 11.58 25.04
N GLU A 435 -11.40 10.83 24.53
CA GLU A 435 -11.55 10.57 23.09
C GLU A 435 -11.77 11.87 22.31
N ARG A 436 -12.67 12.75 22.78
CA ARG A 436 -12.86 14.09 22.22
C ARG A 436 -11.55 14.89 22.16
N MET A 437 -10.72 14.81 23.20
CA MET A 437 -9.45 15.52 23.25
C MET A 437 -8.36 14.90 22.37
N ASP A 438 -8.45 13.62 22.06
CA ASP A 438 -7.57 12.94 21.12
C ASP A 438 -7.92 13.34 19.68
N LEU A 439 -9.20 13.36 19.32
CA LEU A 439 -9.68 13.88 18.04
C LEU A 439 -9.35 15.36 17.88
N VAL A 440 -9.52 16.20 18.90
CA VAL A 440 -9.12 17.61 18.84
C VAL A 440 -7.61 17.74 18.65
N GLY A 441 -6.81 16.88 19.29
CA GLY A 441 -5.37 16.82 19.06
C GLY A 441 -5.02 16.55 17.61
N LYS A 442 -5.67 15.57 16.97
CA LYS A 442 -5.50 15.25 15.55
C LYS A 442 -6.03 16.36 14.64
N LEU A 443 -7.18 16.97 14.99
CA LEU A 443 -7.79 18.09 14.28
C LEU A 443 -6.79 19.25 14.15
N ILE A 444 -6.17 19.67 15.25
CA ILE A 444 -5.28 20.84 15.27
C ILE A 444 -3.94 20.58 14.57
N THR A 445 -3.61 19.32 14.31
CA THR A 445 -2.44 18.90 13.53
C THR A 445 -2.77 18.50 12.10
N PHE A 446 -4.02 18.65 11.65
CA PHE A 446 -4.49 18.22 10.32
C PHE A 446 -4.26 16.72 10.06
N ALA A 447 -4.42 15.89 11.10
CA ALA A 447 -4.11 14.47 11.09
C ALA A 447 -5.33 13.58 11.36
N LEU A 448 -6.56 14.12 11.27
CA LEU A 448 -7.75 13.28 11.29
C LEU A 448 -7.82 12.49 10.00
N THR A 449 -8.06 11.20 10.13
CA THR A 449 -8.55 10.37 9.03
C THR A 449 -9.99 10.74 8.66
N PRO A 450 -10.50 10.33 7.49
CA PRO A 450 -11.89 10.59 7.11
C PRO A 450 -12.92 10.03 8.11
N ASP A 451 -12.66 8.85 8.69
CA ASP A 451 -13.53 8.23 9.69
C ASP A 451 -13.52 9.02 11.00
N GLU A 452 -12.34 9.44 11.46
CA GLU A 452 -12.19 10.29 12.66
C GLU A 452 -12.78 11.69 12.46
N TRP A 453 -12.76 12.23 11.24
CA TRP A 453 -13.48 13.47 10.91
C TRP A 453 -15.00 13.27 11.01
N SER A 454 -15.52 12.13 10.53
CA SER A 454 -16.92 11.77 10.70
C SER A 454 -17.31 11.63 12.17
N GLU A 455 -16.47 10.97 12.97
CA GLU A 455 -16.66 10.81 14.41
C GLU A 455 -16.61 12.16 15.15
N TYR A 456 -15.59 12.98 14.87
CA TYR A 456 -15.47 14.32 15.44
C TYR A 456 -16.72 15.15 15.18
N LYS A 457 -17.30 15.11 13.96
CA LYS A 457 -18.53 15.82 13.64
C LYS A 457 -19.71 15.44 14.54
N GLN A 458 -19.76 14.20 15.04
CA GLN A 458 -20.85 13.71 15.89
C GLN A 458 -20.69 14.13 17.35
N ILE A 459 -19.45 14.21 17.84
CA ILE A 459 -19.15 14.43 19.27
C ILE A 459 -18.56 15.82 19.58
N ARG A 460 -18.35 16.67 18.58
CA ARG A 460 -17.76 18.01 18.78
C ARG A 460 -18.65 18.90 19.63
N GLU A 461 -17.98 19.74 20.41
CA GLU A 461 -18.57 20.89 21.07
C GLU A 461 -18.15 22.16 20.31
N PRO A 462 -19.09 23.05 19.93
CA PRO A 462 -18.76 24.28 19.21
C PRO A 462 -17.77 25.15 19.99
N ARG A 463 -16.61 25.42 19.38
CA ARG A 463 -15.55 26.25 19.96
C ARG A 463 -14.99 27.19 18.89
N PRO A 464 -15.07 28.53 19.06
CA PRO A 464 -14.58 29.49 18.06
C PRO A 464 -13.12 29.29 17.69
N GLU A 465 -12.28 28.87 18.64
CA GLU A 465 -10.86 28.62 18.42
C GLU A 465 -10.57 27.39 17.55
N LEU A 466 -11.55 26.51 17.32
CA LEU A 466 -11.43 25.33 16.46
C LEU A 466 -11.99 25.55 15.05
N GLU A 467 -12.74 26.63 14.83
CA GLU A 467 -13.50 26.84 13.60
C GLU A 467 -12.63 26.79 12.34
N ALA A 468 -11.45 27.41 12.36
CA ALA A 468 -10.54 27.40 11.22
C ALA A 468 -10.03 25.98 10.88
N PHE A 469 -9.81 25.14 11.89
CA PHE A 469 -9.40 23.74 11.68
C PHE A 469 -10.56 22.93 11.12
N GLU A 470 -11.77 23.13 11.61
CA GLU A 470 -12.96 22.47 11.06
C GLU A 470 -13.24 22.90 9.62
N SER A 471 -13.07 24.19 9.31
CA SER A 471 -13.25 24.73 7.96
C SER A 471 -12.27 24.11 6.97
N PHE A 472 -11.05 23.76 7.39
CA PHE A 472 -10.12 22.99 6.56
C PHE A 472 -10.76 21.66 6.10
N TYR A 473 -11.30 20.86 7.02
CA TYR A 473 -11.92 19.58 6.67
C TYR A 473 -13.25 19.75 5.92
N LYS A 474 -14.05 20.78 6.25
CA LYS A 474 -15.30 21.09 5.53
C LYS A 474 -15.02 21.42 4.05
N GLU A 475 -14.01 22.23 3.77
CA GLU A 475 -13.63 22.55 2.39
C GLU A 475 -13.01 21.32 1.68
N ALA A 476 -12.29 20.47 2.40
CA ALA A 476 -11.82 19.19 1.84
C ALA A 476 -12.98 18.28 1.43
N ASP A 477 -14.05 18.20 2.23
CA ASP A 477 -15.27 17.45 1.90
C ASP A 477 -15.91 17.98 0.59
N VAL A 478 -15.98 19.31 0.42
CA VAL A 478 -16.53 19.92 -0.80
C VAL A 478 -15.63 19.68 -2.01
N ARG A 479 -14.30 19.76 -1.86
CA ARG A 479 -13.34 19.46 -2.92
C ARG A 479 -13.51 18.03 -3.45
N SER A 480 -13.72 17.04 -2.57
CA SER A 480 -14.03 15.66 -2.99
C SER A 480 -15.23 15.56 -3.93
N GLU A 481 -16.30 16.31 -3.67
CA GLU A 481 -17.49 16.35 -4.55
C GLU A 481 -17.15 16.95 -5.92
N ARG A 482 -16.32 18.00 -5.93
CA ARG A 482 -15.87 18.67 -7.16
C ARG A 482 -14.99 17.75 -8.00
N PHE A 483 -14.10 16.97 -7.38
CA PHE A 483 -13.26 15.99 -8.10
C PHE A 483 -14.11 15.00 -8.89
N VAL A 484 -15.13 14.41 -8.24
CA VAL A 484 -16.04 13.43 -8.87
C VAL A 484 -16.82 14.08 -10.01
N SER A 485 -17.43 15.25 -9.78
CA SER A 485 -18.19 15.95 -10.81
C SER A 485 -17.31 16.27 -12.04
N ASN A 486 -16.12 16.78 -11.80
CA ASN A 486 -15.20 17.22 -12.85
C ASN A 486 -14.61 16.05 -13.65
N VAL A 487 -14.20 14.95 -12.98
CA VAL A 487 -13.66 13.78 -13.68
C VAL A 487 -14.73 13.10 -14.53
N LEU A 488 -15.93 12.89 -13.98
CA LEU A 488 -17.04 12.26 -14.71
C LEU A 488 -17.50 13.12 -15.89
N SER A 489 -17.56 14.44 -15.73
CA SER A 489 -17.88 15.37 -16.81
C SER A 489 -16.89 15.22 -17.98
N ARG A 490 -15.59 15.11 -17.69
CA ARG A 490 -14.55 14.90 -18.71
C ARG A 490 -14.68 13.54 -19.38
N MET A 491 -15.05 12.50 -18.64
CA MET A 491 -15.20 11.14 -19.18
C MET A 491 -16.40 10.96 -20.10
N LYS A 492 -17.43 11.84 -20.03
CA LYS A 492 -18.56 11.86 -20.98
C LYS A 492 -18.13 12.05 -22.44
N THR A 493 -16.87 12.40 -22.70
CA THR A 493 -16.25 12.47 -24.04
C THR A 493 -15.93 11.11 -24.65
N GLY A 494 -16.31 9.99 -24.00
CA GLY A 494 -16.12 8.63 -24.50
C GLY A 494 -14.86 7.94 -23.96
N ALA A 495 -14.28 8.45 -22.88
CA ALA A 495 -13.12 7.84 -22.23
C ALA A 495 -13.50 6.49 -21.59
N PRO A 496 -12.86 5.37 -21.95
CA PRO A 496 -13.18 4.06 -21.36
C PRO A 496 -12.71 3.94 -19.91
N VAL A 497 -11.71 4.74 -19.53
CA VAL A 497 -11.13 4.80 -18.19
C VAL A 497 -10.75 6.24 -17.86
N GLY A 498 -10.92 6.62 -16.60
CA GLY A 498 -10.38 7.85 -16.03
C GLY A 498 -9.52 7.53 -14.81
N ALA A 499 -8.36 8.17 -14.68
CA ALA A 499 -7.54 8.10 -13.48
C ALA A 499 -7.71 9.40 -12.67
N LEU A 500 -7.84 9.30 -11.36
CA LEU A 500 -7.93 10.43 -10.45
C LEU A 500 -6.81 10.33 -9.42
N VAL A 501 -5.85 11.25 -9.49
CA VAL A 501 -4.72 11.34 -8.56
C VAL A 501 -5.08 12.33 -7.46
N ILE A 502 -5.37 11.81 -6.26
CA ILE A 502 -5.92 12.54 -5.11
C ILE A 502 -5.24 12.06 -3.83
N GLY A 503 -5.09 12.92 -2.82
CA GLY A 503 -4.59 12.55 -1.51
C GLY A 503 -5.51 11.52 -0.83
N GLY A 504 -4.92 10.63 -0.03
CA GLY A 504 -5.65 9.53 0.63
C GLY A 504 -6.83 9.97 1.50
N PHE A 505 -6.82 11.21 2.01
CA PHE A 505 -7.97 11.77 2.75
C PHE A 505 -9.25 11.82 1.89
N HIS A 506 -9.13 12.11 0.59
CA HIS A 506 -10.29 12.25 -0.30
C HIS A 506 -10.84 10.89 -0.78
N ALA A 507 -10.02 9.84 -0.78
CA ALA A 507 -10.34 8.56 -1.41
C ALA A 507 -11.64 7.91 -0.88
N PRO A 508 -11.92 7.85 0.45
CA PRO A 508 -13.16 7.25 0.95
C PRO A 508 -14.43 7.98 0.50
N GLN A 509 -14.45 9.31 0.57
CA GLN A 509 -15.62 10.10 0.16
C GLN A 509 -15.82 10.04 -1.36
N VAL A 510 -14.75 10.14 -2.14
CA VAL A 510 -14.79 9.99 -3.61
C VAL A 510 -15.33 8.60 -3.99
N SER A 511 -14.86 7.54 -3.34
CA SER A 511 -15.35 6.17 -3.54
C SER A 511 -16.84 6.04 -3.23
N ALA A 512 -17.29 6.60 -2.09
CA ALA A 512 -18.71 6.60 -1.71
C ALA A 512 -19.59 7.36 -2.72
N LEU A 513 -19.12 8.49 -3.25
CA LEU A 513 -19.82 9.29 -4.26
C LEU A 513 -19.92 8.54 -5.60
N LEU A 514 -18.85 7.90 -6.06
CA LEU A 514 -18.85 7.07 -7.27
C LEU A 514 -19.78 5.87 -7.12
N ARG A 515 -19.73 5.20 -5.96
CA ARG A 515 -20.63 4.08 -5.60
C ARG A 515 -22.09 4.51 -5.67
N LYS A 516 -22.43 5.66 -5.07
CA LYS A 516 -23.78 6.24 -5.08
C LYS A 516 -24.28 6.57 -6.49
N GLN A 517 -23.37 6.93 -7.39
CA GLN A 517 -23.68 7.20 -8.81
C GLN A 517 -23.65 5.94 -9.70
N GLY A 518 -23.38 4.75 -9.13
CA GLY A 518 -23.31 3.51 -9.90
C GLY A 518 -22.12 3.44 -10.85
N VAL A 519 -21.02 4.14 -10.55
CA VAL A 519 -19.79 4.14 -11.36
C VAL A 519 -18.84 3.06 -10.85
N ALA A 520 -18.27 2.25 -11.75
CA ALA A 520 -17.25 1.29 -11.40
C ALA A 520 -15.95 2.01 -11.02
N TYR A 521 -15.29 1.58 -9.94
CA TYR A 521 -14.02 2.16 -9.54
C TYR A 521 -13.04 1.14 -8.96
N ALA A 522 -11.77 1.51 -8.97
CA ALA A 522 -10.71 0.83 -8.25
C ALA A 522 -9.91 1.84 -7.43
N VAL A 523 -9.48 1.46 -6.23
CA VAL A 523 -8.65 2.29 -5.34
C VAL A 523 -7.25 1.71 -5.27
N LEU A 524 -6.26 2.52 -5.63
CA LEU A 524 -4.86 2.14 -5.72
C LEU A 524 -4.03 2.96 -4.74
N GLN A 525 -3.17 2.28 -3.99
CA GLN A 525 -2.15 2.93 -3.16
C GLN A 525 -0.78 2.61 -3.75
N PRO A 526 0.09 3.61 -3.98
CA PRO A 526 1.44 3.35 -4.45
C PRO A 526 2.23 2.61 -3.36
N LYS A 527 3.00 1.60 -3.77
CA LYS A 527 3.91 0.89 -2.89
C LYS A 527 5.06 1.81 -2.50
N ILE A 528 5.49 1.70 -1.26
CA ILE A 528 6.64 2.42 -0.72
C ILE A 528 7.45 1.40 0.06
N THR A 529 8.72 1.23 -0.31
CA THR A 529 9.64 0.31 0.36
C THR A 529 10.50 1.06 1.37
N LYS A 530 10.81 2.33 1.14
CA LYS A 530 11.74 3.11 1.95
C LYS A 530 11.09 4.19 2.80
#